data_AF-A0AA43RJ63-F1
#
_entry.id   AF-A0AA43RJ63-F1
#
_cell.length_a   1.000
_cell.length_b   1.000
_cell.length_c   1.000
_cell.angle_alpha   90.00
_cell.angle_beta   90.00
_cell.angle_gamma   90.00
#
_symmetry.space_group_name_H-M   'P 1'
#
loop_
_entity.id
_entity.type
_entity.pdbx_description
1 polymer ?
#
loop_
_entity_poly.entity_id
_entity_poly.type
_entity_poly.pdbx_seq_one_letter_code
_entity_poly.pdbx_strand_id
1 'polypeptide(L)'
;VNDANDLLFANGDYKWFTGKRIDNPNTHGTGCTLSSAIASNLAKGFDLDTSVARAKEYISGALSAMLDLGQGSGPMDHGFAIDNKFTESAGE
;
A
#
# COMPACT_ATOMS: atom_id res chain seq x y z
N VAL A 1 -11.62 -9.82 11.29
CA VAL A 1 -10.77 -10.90 10.73
C VAL A 1 -9.58 -10.20 10.08
N ASN A 2 -8.37 -10.51 10.55
CA ASN A 2 -7.09 -9.99 10.04
C ASN A 2 -6.49 -11.03 9.08
N ASP A 3 -7.05 -11.15 7.89
CA ASP A 3 -6.73 -12.18 6.88
C ASP A 3 -5.83 -11.68 5.74
N ALA A 4 -5.24 -10.50 5.89
CA ALA A 4 -4.22 -9.95 5.01
C ALA A 4 -3.07 -9.34 5.83
N ASN A 5 -2.39 -10.16 6.62
CA ASN A 5 -1.25 -9.73 7.44
C ASN A 5 0.05 -9.86 6.65
N ASP A 6 0.92 -8.86 6.77
CA ASP A 6 2.26 -8.86 6.17
C ASP A 6 3.31 -8.91 7.27
N LEU A 7 4.41 -9.63 7.03
CA LEU A 7 5.56 -9.70 7.93
C LEU A 7 6.76 -9.00 7.28
N LEU A 8 7.30 -7.99 7.95
CA LEU A 8 8.62 -7.44 7.65
C LEU A 8 9.64 -8.16 8.51
N PHE A 9 10.69 -8.70 7.89
CA PHE A 9 11.84 -9.25 8.57
C PHE A 9 13.09 -8.51 8.11
N ALA A 10 13.80 -7.85 9.03
CA ALA A 10 14.99 -7.07 8.74
C ALA A 10 15.91 -7.03 9.96
N ASN A 11 17.23 -7.04 9.73
CA ASN A 11 18.24 -6.90 10.79
C ASN A 11 18.10 -7.92 11.96
N GLY A 12 17.59 -9.12 11.68
CA GLY A 12 17.38 -10.15 12.69
C GLY A 12 16.13 -9.95 13.57
N ASP A 13 15.32 -8.93 13.29
CA ASP A 13 14.05 -8.66 13.96
C ASP A 13 12.88 -8.73 12.98
N TYR A 14 11.65 -8.79 13.52
CA TYR A 14 10.45 -8.93 12.74
C TYR A 14 9.29 -8.08 13.25
N LYS A 15 8.45 -7.61 12.32
CA LYS A 15 7.27 -6.81 12.62
C LYS A 15 6.08 -7.23 11.77
N TRP A 16 4.94 -7.40 12.42
CA TRP A 16 3.67 -7.71 11.78
C TRP A 16 2.88 -6.44 11.46
N PHE A 17 2.39 -6.36 10.22
CA PHE A 17 1.46 -5.34 9.77
C PHE A 17 0.11 -6.00 9.51
N THR A 18 -0.82 -5.79 10.44
CA THR A 18 -2.16 -6.38 10.33
C THR A 18 -3.00 -5.69 9.28
N GLY A 19 -3.84 -6.44 8.59
CA GLY A 19 -4.70 -5.91 7.54
C GLY A 19 -5.91 -6.81 7.30
N LYS A 20 -6.92 -6.24 6.66
CA LYS A 20 -8.12 -6.95 6.24
C LYS A 20 -8.07 -7.15 4.72
N ARG A 21 -8.38 -8.35 4.27
CA ARG A 21 -8.56 -8.63 2.84
C ARG A 21 -9.74 -7.84 2.33
N ILE A 22 -9.51 -7.08 1.28
CA ILE A 22 -10.55 -6.35 0.57
C ILE A 22 -11.03 -7.27 -0.55
N ASP A 23 -12.32 -7.55 -0.56
CA ASP A 23 -12.94 -8.36 -1.60
C ASP A 23 -13.09 -7.49 -2.85
N ASN A 24 -12.10 -7.55 -3.74
CA ASN A 24 -12.05 -6.80 -4.99
C ASN A 24 -11.40 -7.68 -6.07
N PRO A 25 -12.07 -7.95 -7.21
CA PRO A 25 -11.52 -8.77 -8.30
C PRO A 25 -10.40 -8.07 -9.10
N ASN A 26 -10.18 -6.77 -8.88
CA ASN A 26 -9.18 -5.93 -9.54
C ASN A 26 -7.86 -5.94 -8.76
N THR A 27 -7.24 -7.12 -8.61
CA THR A 27 -5.99 -7.29 -7.86
C THR A 27 -4.72 -7.20 -8.71
N HIS A 28 -4.85 -6.93 -10.00
CA HIS A 28 -3.70 -6.81 -10.90
C HIS A 28 -2.84 -5.61 -10.48
N GLY A 29 -1.52 -5.80 -10.44
CA GLY A 29 -0.57 -4.74 -10.05
C GLY A 29 -0.46 -4.47 -8.55
N THR A 30 -1.15 -5.20 -7.68
CA THR A 30 -1.06 -5.04 -6.20
C THR A 30 0.37 -5.13 -5.67
N GLY A 31 1.13 -6.13 -6.09
CA GLY A 31 2.53 -6.29 -5.69
C GLY A 31 3.44 -5.16 -6.19
N CYS A 32 3.32 -4.76 -7.45
CA CYS A 32 4.09 -3.65 -8.02
C CYS A 32 3.76 -2.33 -7.32
N THR A 33 2.50 -2.11 -7.00
CA THR A 33 2.04 -0.91 -6.29
C THR A 33 2.60 -0.86 -4.89
N LEU A 34 2.54 -1.98 -4.15
CA LEU A 34 3.09 -2.08 -2.82
C LEU A 34 4.60 -1.81 -2.81
N SER A 35 5.36 -2.44 -3.71
CA SER A 35 6.81 -2.26 -3.77
C SER A 35 7.21 -0.84 -4.18
N SER A 36 6.54 -0.25 -5.17
CA SER A 36 6.73 1.15 -5.56
C SER A 36 6.42 2.10 -4.40
N ALA A 37 5.34 1.88 -3.66
CA ALA A 37 4.97 2.71 -2.52
C ALA A 37 6.00 2.60 -1.37
N ILE A 38 6.55 1.41 -1.10
CA ILE A 38 7.65 1.25 -0.13
C ILE A 38 8.87 2.06 -0.58
N ALA A 39 9.30 1.90 -1.82
CA ALA A 39 10.47 2.60 -2.37
C ALA A 39 10.28 4.13 -2.33
N SER A 40 9.08 4.63 -2.67
CA SER A 40 8.77 6.05 -2.61
C SER A 40 8.79 6.61 -1.19
N ASN A 41 8.26 5.90 -0.20
CA ASN A 41 8.30 6.36 1.20
C ASN A 41 9.73 6.39 1.76
N LEU A 42 10.57 5.40 1.40
CA LEU A 42 11.98 5.43 1.73
C LEU A 42 12.68 6.64 1.11
N ALA A 43 12.41 6.94 -0.17
CA ALA A 43 12.97 8.11 -0.85
C ALA A 43 12.51 9.45 -0.25
N LYS A 44 11.31 9.47 0.36
CA LYS A 44 10.75 10.60 1.11
C LYS A 44 11.32 10.76 2.53
N GLY A 45 12.26 9.90 2.92
CA GLY A 45 12.94 9.98 4.21
C GLY A 45 12.25 9.25 5.37
N PHE A 46 11.18 8.50 5.12
CA PHE A 46 10.60 7.66 6.16
C PHE A 46 11.51 6.45 6.47
N ASP A 47 11.49 5.98 7.70
CA ASP A 47 12.13 4.71 8.07
C ASP A 47 11.44 3.50 7.40
N LEU A 48 12.07 2.33 7.48
CA LEU A 48 11.59 1.12 6.81
C LEU A 48 10.22 0.66 7.32
N ASP A 49 10.01 0.67 8.64
CA ASP A 49 8.74 0.25 9.25
C ASP A 49 7.60 1.16 8.82
N THR A 50 7.84 2.47 8.88
CA THR A 50 6.89 3.51 8.48
C THR A 50 6.60 3.44 6.99
N SER A 51 7.62 3.17 6.16
CA SER A 51 7.48 3.01 4.72
C SER A 51 6.59 1.81 4.36
N VAL A 52 6.78 0.67 5.04
CA VAL A 52 5.95 -0.53 4.85
C VAL A 52 4.52 -0.30 5.35
N ALA A 53 4.33 0.34 6.50
CA ALA A 53 3.01 0.69 7.03
C ALA A 53 2.23 1.58 6.05
N ARG A 54 2.85 2.67 5.58
CA ARG A 54 2.24 3.63 4.66
C ARG A 54 1.91 2.97 3.31
N ALA A 55 2.80 2.12 2.80
CA ALA A 55 2.56 1.39 1.55
C ALA A 55 1.38 0.40 1.66
N LYS A 56 1.28 -0.33 2.78
CA LYS A 56 0.16 -1.24 3.05
C LYS A 56 -1.17 -0.49 3.15
N GLU A 57 -1.16 0.68 3.78
CA GLU A 57 -2.34 1.53 3.88
C GLU A 57 -2.73 2.09 2.50
N TYR A 58 -1.76 2.55 1.71
CA TYR A 58 -1.99 3.05 0.35
C TYR A 58 -2.63 2.00 -0.54
N ILE A 59 -2.09 0.76 -0.58
CA ILE A 59 -2.67 -0.31 -1.40
C ILE A 59 -4.07 -0.71 -0.92
N SER A 60 -4.31 -0.69 0.39
CA SER A 60 -5.65 -0.96 0.95
C SER A 60 -6.64 0.14 0.56
N GLY A 61 -6.21 1.40 0.54
CA GLY A 61 -6.99 2.52 0.03
C GLY A 61 -7.31 2.38 -1.46
N ALA A 62 -6.31 2.07 -2.29
CA ALA A 62 -6.47 1.87 -3.74
C ALA A 62 -7.44 0.71 -4.07
N LEU A 63 -7.34 -0.41 -3.33
CA LEU A 63 -8.27 -1.53 -3.46
C LEU A 63 -9.68 -1.17 -2.97
N SER A 64 -9.81 -0.33 -1.95
CA SER A 64 -11.11 0.10 -1.41
C SER A 64 -11.80 1.17 -2.27
N ALA A 65 -11.02 1.99 -2.98
CA ALA A 65 -11.53 3.06 -3.85
C ALA A 65 -12.29 2.54 -5.08
N MET A 66 -12.21 1.24 -5.38
CA MET A 66 -12.94 0.54 -6.45
C MET A 66 -13.01 1.35 -7.75
N LEU A 67 -11.88 1.50 -8.44
CA LEU A 67 -11.92 2.00 -9.80
C LEU A 67 -12.60 0.96 -10.71
N ASP A 68 -13.83 1.24 -11.14
CA ASP A 68 -14.58 0.41 -12.08
C ASP A 68 -14.29 0.87 -13.52
N LEU A 69 -13.09 0.55 -14.01
CA LEU A 69 -12.70 0.78 -15.41
C LEU A 69 -12.57 -0.56 -16.16
N GLY A 70 -13.54 -0.82 -17.05
CA GLY A 70 -13.51 -1.94 -18.01
C GLY A 70 -14.61 -2.98 -17.79
N GLN A 71 -14.50 -4.12 -18.49
CA GLN A 71 -15.43 -5.25 -18.44
C GLN A 71 -14.76 -6.52 -17.83
N GLY A 72 -13.75 -6.34 -16.97
CA GLY A 72 -12.92 -7.43 -16.40
C GLY A 72 -12.12 -6.97 -15.18
N SER A 73 -11.00 -7.64 -14.84
CA SER A 73 -10.09 -7.19 -13.77
C SER A 73 -9.43 -5.86 -14.15
N GLY A 74 -10.08 -4.74 -13.80
CA GLY A 74 -9.64 -3.38 -14.09
C GLY A 74 -8.36 -2.99 -13.33
N PRO A 75 -7.70 -1.90 -13.73
CA PRO A 75 -6.56 -1.35 -13.00
C PRO A 75 -7.00 -0.76 -11.65
N MET A 76 -6.10 -0.71 -10.67
CA MET A 76 -6.34 0.01 -9.42
C MET A 76 -6.28 1.52 -9.62
N ASP A 77 -7.00 2.29 -8.80
CA ASP A 77 -6.88 3.74 -8.76
C ASP A 77 -5.58 4.16 -8.07
N HIS A 78 -4.56 4.52 -8.84
CA HIS A 78 -3.34 5.10 -8.27
C HIS A 78 -3.51 6.58 -7.87
N GLY A 79 -4.49 7.27 -8.47
CA GLY A 79 -4.75 8.70 -8.32
C GLY A 79 -5.72 9.05 -7.19
N PHE A 80 -6.23 8.06 -6.44
CA PHE A 80 -7.14 8.29 -5.31
C PHE A 80 -6.55 9.23 -4.22
N ALA A 81 -5.24 9.44 -4.27
CA ALA A 81 -4.42 10.06 -3.23
C ALA A 81 -3.52 11.20 -3.75
N ILE A 82 -3.99 12.00 -4.71
CA ILE A 82 -3.18 13.05 -5.34
C ILE A 82 -2.87 14.23 -4.40
N ASP A 83 -3.68 14.48 -3.37
CA ASP A 83 -3.41 15.49 -2.33
C ASP A 83 -3.85 14.94 -0.96
N ASN A 84 -3.00 14.12 -0.33
CA ASN A 84 -3.27 13.57 0.99
C ASN A 84 -1.98 13.17 1.71
N LYS A 85 -2.12 12.56 2.89
CA LYS A 85 -0.98 12.12 3.71
C LYS A 85 0.07 11.27 3.00
N PHE A 86 -0.25 10.58 1.90
CA PHE A 86 0.71 9.76 1.15
C PHE A 86 1.66 10.60 0.27
N THR A 87 1.37 11.88 0.05
CA THR A 87 2.23 12.81 -0.69
C THR A 87 3.29 13.47 0.19
N GLU A 88 3.06 13.57 1.50
CA GLU A 88 3.98 14.15 2.51
C GLU A 88 5.35 13.46 2.58
N SER A 89 6.40 14.23 2.93
CA SER A 89 7.75 13.74 3.24
C SER A 89 8.00 13.69 4.75
N ALA A 90 9.04 12.97 5.18
CA ALA A 90 9.38 12.90 6.59
C ALA A 90 9.90 14.26 7.10
N GLY A 91 9.29 14.78 8.16
CA GLY A 91 9.69 16.03 8.82
C GLY A 91 9.07 17.31 8.26
N GLU A 92 8.11 17.20 7.34
CA GLU A 92 7.21 18.28 6.92
C GLU A 92 5.99 18.40 7.85
#